data_AF-A0A0B2VEI4-F1
#
_entry.id   AF-A0A0B2VEI4-F1
#
_cell.length_a   1.000
_cell.length_b   1.000
_cell.length_c   1.000
_cell.angle_alpha   90.00
_cell.angle_beta   90.00
_cell.angle_gamma   90.00
#
_symmetry.space_group_name_H-M   'P 1'
#
loop_
_entity.id
_entity.type
_entity.pdbx_description
1 polymer ?
#
loop_
_entity_poly.entity_id
_entity_poly.type
_entity_poly.pdbx_seq_one_letter_code
_entity_poly.pdbx_strand_id
1 'polypeptide(L)'
;MSSRSGPRAAGTDGTDFRHRQRVAAHYQYSVQYKSYLKWLFVMHTMVLVAMWVKVGGEFLVRELDLKWPFYSSLDLPSAYPWEYIWSLSFVPMLFALASFQRNKVSLLRVHYYGQFLSGILPCAIGMGGQLPELVDYLSDMEHSQTPTFKGTFPMVIIWYIFFLVAIQIHGFAMYFSYHLTASWQPPKKRD
;
A
#
# COMPACT_ATOMS: atom_id res chain seq x y z
N MET A 1 41.21 -19.10 17.93
CA MET A 1 41.88 -17.78 17.77
C MET A 1 41.88 -17.43 16.29
N SER A 2 41.01 -16.52 15.83
CA SER A 2 41.02 -16.09 14.43
C SER A 2 42.27 -15.24 14.18
N SER A 3 42.98 -15.54 13.09
CA SER A 3 44.28 -14.93 12.77
C SER A 3 44.17 -13.42 12.57
N ARG A 4 44.94 -12.66 13.36
CA ARG A 4 45.13 -11.19 13.27
C ARG A 4 45.81 -10.71 11.97
N SER A 5 46.21 -11.64 11.10
CA SER A 5 47.08 -11.43 9.94
C SER A 5 46.50 -11.96 8.62
N GLY A 6 45.16 -12.10 8.52
CA GLY A 6 44.51 -12.38 7.24
C GLY A 6 44.77 -11.26 6.22
N PRO A 7 44.66 -11.54 4.90
CA PRO A 7 44.91 -10.56 3.86
C PRO A 7 44.06 -9.30 4.10
N ARG A 8 44.70 -8.16 4.35
CA ARG A 8 44.02 -6.87 4.47
C ARG A 8 43.82 -6.31 3.07
N ALA A 9 42.69 -5.66 2.83
CA ALA A 9 42.51 -4.89 1.60
C ALA A 9 43.67 -3.88 1.49
N ALA A 10 44.23 -3.71 0.30
CA ALA A 10 45.35 -2.79 0.10
C ALA A 10 44.93 -1.36 0.50
N GLY A 11 45.75 -0.68 1.32
CA GLY A 11 45.53 0.72 1.72
C GLY A 11 44.71 0.95 3.01
N THR A 12 44.55 -0.05 3.87
CA THR A 12 43.80 0.08 5.14
C THR A 12 44.57 -0.54 6.30
N ASP A 13 44.62 0.17 7.43
CA ASP A 13 45.25 -0.29 8.67
C ASP A 13 44.35 -1.23 9.51
N GLY A 14 43.15 -1.53 9.00
CA GLY A 14 42.15 -2.38 9.64
C GLY A 14 41.34 -1.71 10.75
N THR A 15 41.57 -0.43 11.05
CA THR A 15 40.81 0.32 12.08
C THR A 15 39.46 0.82 11.56
N ASP A 16 39.25 0.78 10.24
CA ASP A 16 38.05 1.26 9.55
C ASP A 16 36.89 0.25 9.50
N PHE A 17 37.02 -0.91 10.14
CA PHE A 17 36.02 -1.97 10.13
C PHE A 17 34.62 -1.50 10.58
N ARG A 18 34.55 -0.66 11.62
CA ARG A 18 33.28 -0.10 12.12
C ARG A 18 32.59 0.77 11.08
N HIS A 19 33.38 1.56 10.35
CA HIS A 19 32.87 2.42 9.28
C HIS A 19 32.33 1.58 8.11
N ARG A 20 33.09 0.58 7.67
CA ARG A 20 32.67 -0.35 6.60
C ARG A 20 31.40 -1.11 6.94
N GLN A 21 31.31 -1.64 8.15
CA GLN A 21 30.11 -2.35 8.62
C GLN A 21 28.87 -1.46 8.61
N ARG A 22 29.01 -0.21 9.07
CA ARG A 22 27.91 0.77 9.04
C ARG A 22 27.45 1.05 7.61
N VAL A 23 28.39 1.33 6.70
CA VAL A 23 28.08 1.61 5.29
C VAL A 23 27.40 0.40 4.64
N ALA A 24 27.91 -0.82 4.87
CA ALA A 24 27.32 -2.05 4.35
C ALA A 24 25.87 -2.26 4.85
N ALA A 25 25.62 -2.03 6.14
CA ALA A 25 24.28 -2.13 6.71
C ALA A 25 23.29 -1.14 6.06
N HIS A 26 23.72 0.11 5.79
CA HIS A 26 22.88 1.10 5.10
C HIS A 26 22.43 0.61 3.71
N TYR A 27 23.35 0.06 2.92
CA TYR A 27 23.02 -0.49 1.59
C TYR A 27 22.12 -1.73 1.70
N GLN A 28 22.39 -2.62 2.64
CA GLN A 28 21.58 -3.81 2.87
C GLN A 28 20.13 -3.43 3.20
N TYR A 29 19.92 -2.51 4.14
CA TYR A 29 18.58 -2.03 4.48
C TYR A 29 17.88 -1.36 3.30
N SER A 30 18.60 -0.54 2.52
CA SER A 30 18.01 0.06 1.32
C SER A 30 17.53 -0.99 0.31
N VAL A 31 18.29 -2.06 0.08
CA VAL A 31 17.90 -3.11 -0.86
C VAL A 31 16.71 -3.90 -0.32
N GLN A 32 16.75 -4.25 0.96
CA GLN A 32 15.71 -5.01 1.63
C GLN A 32 14.36 -4.28 1.62
N TYR A 33 14.31 -3.02 2.04
CA TYR A 33 13.05 -2.26 2.07
C TYR A 33 12.50 -1.96 0.67
N LYS A 34 13.36 -1.74 -0.34
CA LYS A 34 12.90 -1.66 -1.74
C LYS A 34 12.22 -2.96 -2.18
N SER A 35 12.77 -4.11 -1.81
CA SER A 35 12.19 -5.42 -2.14
C SER A 35 10.82 -5.60 -1.46
N TYR A 36 10.72 -5.29 -0.17
CA TYR A 36 9.46 -5.36 0.57
C TYR A 36 8.38 -4.44 -0.01
N LEU A 37 8.74 -3.20 -0.36
CA LEU A 37 7.81 -2.27 -1.02
C LEU A 37 7.34 -2.81 -2.38
N LYS A 38 8.22 -3.39 -3.19
CA LYS A 38 7.81 -4.00 -4.47
C LYS A 38 6.81 -5.13 -4.27
N TRP A 39 7.01 -5.99 -3.28
CA TRP A 39 6.05 -7.05 -2.96
C TRP A 39 4.71 -6.48 -2.49
N LEU A 40 4.72 -5.48 -1.62
CA LEU A 40 3.49 -4.78 -1.22
C LEU A 40 2.78 -4.11 -2.39
N PHE A 41 3.52 -3.56 -3.36
CA PHE A 41 2.95 -2.97 -4.57
C PHE A 41 2.29 -4.01 -5.48
N VAL A 42 2.86 -5.21 -5.58
CA VAL A 42 2.19 -6.33 -6.28
C VAL A 42 0.88 -6.70 -5.57
N MET A 43 0.90 -6.84 -4.24
CA MET A 43 -0.30 -7.13 -3.44
C MET A 43 -1.36 -6.03 -3.59
N HIS A 44 -0.93 -4.77 -3.50
CA HIS A 44 -1.80 -3.61 -3.71
C HIS A 44 -2.41 -3.62 -5.11
N THR A 45 -1.63 -3.89 -6.15
CA THR A 45 -2.10 -3.93 -7.54
C THR A 45 -3.17 -5.00 -7.73
N MET A 46 -3.05 -6.17 -7.09
CA MET A 46 -4.09 -7.22 -7.16
C MET A 46 -5.43 -6.73 -6.59
N VAL A 47 -5.41 -6.09 -5.43
CA VAL A 47 -6.63 -5.52 -4.82
C VAL A 47 -7.16 -4.35 -5.66
N LEU A 48 -6.26 -3.52 -6.21
CA LEU A 48 -6.60 -2.38 -7.03
C LEU A 48 -7.29 -2.79 -8.33
N VAL A 49 -6.85 -3.86 -8.99
CA VAL A 49 -7.51 -4.38 -10.20
C VAL A 49 -8.97 -4.75 -9.91
N ALA A 50 -9.26 -5.38 -8.76
CA ALA A 50 -10.63 -5.68 -8.37
C ALA A 50 -11.47 -4.40 -8.17
N MET A 51 -10.89 -3.39 -7.51
CA MET A 51 -11.55 -2.09 -7.34
C MET A 51 -11.77 -1.35 -8.68
N TRP A 52 -10.82 -1.42 -9.60
CA TRP A 52 -10.97 -0.84 -10.94
C TRP A 52 -12.03 -1.56 -11.76
N VAL A 53 -12.21 -2.89 -11.61
CA VAL A 53 -13.33 -3.58 -12.24
C VAL A 53 -14.66 -3.06 -11.68
N LYS A 54 -14.78 -2.84 -10.37
CA LYS A 54 -15.99 -2.29 -9.76
C LYS A 54 -16.23 -0.84 -10.20
N VAL A 55 -15.32 0.07 -9.82
CA VAL A 55 -15.47 1.52 -10.02
C VAL A 55 -15.38 1.89 -11.51
N GLY A 56 -14.43 1.30 -12.21
CA GLY A 56 -14.29 1.52 -13.66
C GLY A 56 -15.44 0.91 -14.44
N GLY A 57 -15.93 -0.28 -14.06
CA GLY A 57 -17.11 -0.87 -14.69
C GLY A 57 -18.36 -0.01 -14.52
N GLU A 58 -18.57 0.56 -13.34
CA GLU A 58 -19.63 1.53 -13.12
C GLU A 58 -19.51 2.75 -14.04
N PHE A 59 -18.33 3.36 -14.06
CA PHE A 59 -18.07 4.54 -14.90
C PHE A 59 -18.29 4.23 -16.39
N LEU A 60 -17.77 3.12 -16.89
CA LEU A 60 -17.94 2.72 -18.28
C LEU A 60 -19.41 2.47 -18.64
N VAL A 61 -20.16 1.76 -17.78
CA VAL A 61 -21.55 1.39 -18.07
C VAL A 61 -22.51 2.55 -17.86
N ARG A 62 -22.36 3.34 -16.79
CA ARG A 62 -23.31 4.38 -16.42
C ARG A 62 -23.02 5.74 -17.04
N GLU A 63 -21.74 6.13 -17.10
CA GLU A 63 -21.35 7.47 -17.59
C GLU A 63 -21.05 7.48 -19.09
N LEU A 64 -20.51 6.38 -19.63
CA LEU A 64 -20.16 6.26 -21.05
C LEU A 64 -21.13 5.41 -21.87
N ASP A 65 -22.19 4.87 -21.26
CA ASP A 65 -23.19 4.00 -21.89
C ASP A 65 -22.59 2.79 -22.63
N LEU A 66 -21.46 2.27 -22.15
CA LEU A 66 -20.80 1.10 -22.73
C LEU A 66 -21.45 -0.19 -22.22
N LYS A 67 -21.85 -1.06 -23.15
CA LYS A 67 -22.41 -2.37 -22.80
C LYS A 67 -21.31 -3.33 -22.32
N TRP A 68 -21.26 -3.60 -21.02
CA TRP A 68 -20.35 -4.59 -20.43
C TRP A 68 -21.11 -5.70 -19.68
N PRO A 69 -21.51 -6.79 -20.38
CA PRO A 69 -22.38 -7.82 -19.81
C PRO A 69 -21.82 -8.50 -18.55
N PHE A 70 -20.51 -8.72 -18.50
CA PHE A 70 -19.85 -9.29 -17.32
C PHE A 70 -20.06 -8.40 -16.08
N TYR A 71 -19.78 -7.10 -16.19
CA TYR A 71 -19.99 -6.17 -15.08
C TYR A 71 -21.46 -6.11 -14.67
N SER A 72 -22.38 -5.96 -15.63
CA SER A 72 -23.82 -5.92 -15.37
C SER A 72 -24.34 -7.18 -14.68
N SER A 73 -23.75 -8.35 -14.95
CA SER A 73 -24.12 -9.61 -14.29
C SER A 73 -23.67 -9.72 -12.82
N LEU A 74 -22.73 -8.88 -12.38
CA LEU A 74 -22.27 -8.90 -10.99
C LEU A 74 -23.25 -8.20 -10.04
N ASP A 75 -24.15 -7.37 -10.58
CA ASP A 75 -25.17 -6.62 -9.83
C ASP A 75 -24.60 -5.90 -8.60
N LEU A 76 -23.50 -5.17 -8.82
CA LEU A 76 -22.79 -4.48 -7.74
C LEU A 76 -23.52 -3.19 -7.33
N PRO A 77 -23.52 -2.85 -6.03
CA PRO A 77 -24.02 -1.54 -5.60
C PRO A 77 -23.14 -0.42 -6.15
N SER A 78 -23.76 0.75 -6.31
CA SER A 78 -23.08 1.99 -6.73
C SER A 78 -21.85 2.25 -5.86
N ALA A 79 -20.79 2.76 -6.48
CA ALA A 79 -19.54 3.05 -5.84
C ALA A 79 -19.68 4.27 -4.91
N TYR A 80 -19.19 4.11 -3.70
CA TYR A 80 -19.11 5.20 -2.75
C TYR A 80 -17.98 6.17 -3.14
N PRO A 81 -18.05 7.46 -2.77
CA PRO A 81 -17.00 8.43 -3.09
C PRO A 81 -15.59 8.02 -2.65
N TRP A 82 -15.46 7.32 -1.52
CA TRP A 82 -14.18 6.84 -1.01
C TRP A 82 -13.53 5.79 -1.95
N GLU A 83 -14.33 5.02 -2.68
CA GLU A 83 -13.84 3.99 -3.63
C GLU A 83 -13.13 4.63 -4.82
N TYR A 84 -13.69 5.73 -5.34
CA TYR A 84 -13.07 6.50 -6.42
C TYR A 84 -11.73 7.08 -5.99
N ILE A 85 -11.66 7.67 -4.79
CA ILE A 85 -10.41 8.23 -4.26
C ILE A 85 -9.40 7.11 -4.01
N TRP A 86 -9.84 5.98 -3.43
CA TRP A 86 -8.97 4.85 -3.18
C TRP A 86 -8.43 4.24 -4.48
N SER A 87 -9.20 4.26 -5.56
CA SER A 87 -8.77 3.78 -6.88
C SER A 87 -7.60 4.59 -7.48
N LEU A 88 -7.28 5.76 -6.92
CA LEU A 88 -6.11 6.58 -7.28
C LEU A 88 -4.86 6.25 -6.46
N SER A 89 -4.91 5.27 -5.55
CA SER A 89 -3.79 4.88 -4.68
C SER A 89 -2.57 4.29 -5.39
N PHE A 90 -2.66 3.99 -6.69
CA PHE A 90 -1.51 3.68 -7.52
C PHE A 90 -0.59 4.89 -7.76
N VAL A 91 -1.11 6.12 -7.71
CA VAL A 91 -0.33 7.33 -8.02
C VAL A 91 0.85 7.49 -7.03
N PRO A 92 0.66 7.41 -5.70
CA PRO A 92 1.77 7.36 -4.74
C PRO A 92 2.75 6.22 -5.02
N MET A 93 2.29 5.04 -5.44
CA MET A 93 3.14 3.89 -5.76
C MET A 93 4.08 4.20 -6.94
N LEU A 94 3.62 4.93 -7.96
CA LEU A 94 4.48 5.38 -9.07
C LEU A 94 5.63 6.27 -8.59
N PHE A 95 5.36 7.18 -7.66
CA PHE A 95 6.40 8.04 -7.07
C PHE A 95 7.44 7.23 -6.27
N ALA A 96 7.01 6.18 -5.55
CA ALA A 96 7.93 5.27 -4.87
C ALA A 96 8.86 4.57 -5.87
N LEU A 97 8.31 3.99 -6.94
CA LEU A 97 9.10 3.27 -7.94
C LEU A 97 10.10 4.21 -8.65
N ALA A 98 9.66 5.41 -9.01
CA ALA A 98 10.53 6.44 -9.58
C ALA A 98 11.65 6.88 -8.62
N SER A 99 11.42 6.78 -7.30
CA SER A 99 12.44 7.10 -6.29
C SER A 99 13.57 6.06 -6.21
N PHE A 100 13.30 4.80 -6.56
CA PHE A 100 14.22 3.68 -6.30
C PHE A 100 15.50 3.70 -7.13
N GLN A 101 15.46 4.25 -8.35
CA GLN A 101 16.61 4.25 -9.27
C GLN A 101 17.75 5.14 -8.76
N ARG A 102 17.42 6.29 -8.17
CA ARG A 102 18.39 7.31 -7.73
C ARG A 102 18.24 7.66 -6.24
N ASN A 103 17.58 6.81 -5.46
CA ASN A 103 17.34 7.02 -4.03
C ASN A 103 16.76 8.42 -3.71
N LYS A 104 15.79 8.89 -4.52
CA LYS A 104 15.25 10.25 -4.42
C LYS A 104 14.30 10.37 -3.23
N VAL A 105 14.82 10.87 -2.11
CA VAL A 105 14.05 11.08 -0.87
C VAL A 105 12.81 11.94 -1.07
N SER A 106 12.87 12.98 -1.91
CA SER A 106 11.71 13.85 -2.18
C SER A 106 10.52 13.07 -2.75
N LEU A 107 10.76 12.20 -3.74
CA LEU A 107 9.72 11.35 -4.33
C LEU A 107 9.19 10.32 -3.35
N LEU A 108 10.06 9.75 -2.50
CA LEU A 108 9.63 8.81 -1.49
C LEU A 108 8.77 9.47 -0.39
N ARG A 109 9.00 10.76 -0.09
CA ARG A 109 8.11 11.54 0.79
C ARG A 109 6.75 11.81 0.14
N VAL A 110 6.72 12.14 -1.16
CA VAL A 110 5.46 12.28 -1.91
C VAL A 110 4.69 10.96 -1.88
N HIS A 111 5.36 9.83 -2.09
CA HIS A 111 4.75 8.51 -1.90
C HIS A 111 4.20 8.35 -0.48
N TYR A 112 4.98 8.62 0.56
CA TYR A 112 4.57 8.42 1.95
C TYR A 112 3.29 9.18 2.31
N TYR A 113 3.22 10.48 2.01
CA TYR A 113 2.03 11.29 2.28
C TYR A 113 0.88 10.98 1.31
N GLY A 114 1.19 10.71 0.05
CA GLY A 114 0.18 10.27 -0.92
C GLY A 114 -0.49 8.97 -0.50
N GLN A 115 0.27 8.00 0.01
CA GLN A 115 -0.23 6.72 0.51
C GLN A 115 -1.21 6.91 1.68
N PHE A 116 -0.94 7.89 2.55
CA PHE A 116 -1.87 8.24 3.62
C PHE A 116 -3.18 8.82 3.04
N LEU A 117 -3.09 9.79 2.12
CA LEU A 117 -4.24 10.51 1.57
C LEU A 117 -5.13 9.67 0.66
N SER A 118 -4.57 8.81 -0.19
CA SER A 118 -5.33 7.99 -1.14
C SER A 118 -5.45 6.52 -0.74
N GLY A 119 -4.69 6.06 0.26
CA GLY A 119 -4.75 4.67 0.76
C GLY A 119 -5.46 4.56 2.09
N ILE A 120 -4.88 5.16 3.14
CA ILE A 120 -5.39 5.04 4.52
C ILE A 120 -6.67 5.84 4.74
N LEU A 121 -6.68 7.12 4.35
CA LEU A 121 -7.78 8.03 4.63
C LEU A 121 -9.11 7.59 3.98
N PRO A 122 -9.16 7.15 2.70
CA PRO A 122 -10.40 6.65 2.11
C PRO A 122 -10.89 5.36 2.78
N CYS A 123 -9.97 4.48 3.23
CA CYS A 123 -10.35 3.30 4.02
C CYS A 123 -10.98 3.69 5.35
N ALA A 124 -10.44 4.70 6.05
CA ALA A 124 -11.00 5.18 7.31
C ALA A 124 -12.39 5.80 7.12
N ILE A 125 -12.58 6.60 6.07
CA ILE A 125 -13.89 7.17 5.70
C ILE A 125 -14.87 6.06 5.35
N GLY A 126 -14.46 5.09 4.52
CA GLY A 126 -15.29 3.95 4.14
C GLY A 126 -15.69 3.11 5.36
N MET A 127 -14.74 2.78 6.23
CA MET A 127 -15.00 2.03 7.46
C MET A 127 -15.97 2.76 8.40
N GLY A 128 -15.81 4.08 8.58
CA GLY A 128 -16.74 4.87 9.38
C GLY A 128 -18.13 4.95 8.76
N GLY A 129 -18.21 5.15 7.44
CA GLY A 129 -19.47 5.26 6.71
C GLY A 129 -20.26 3.95 6.61
N GLN A 130 -19.57 2.81 6.62
CA GLN A 130 -20.17 1.46 6.55
C GLN A 130 -20.52 0.89 7.93
N LEU A 131 -20.19 1.60 9.02
CA LEU A 131 -20.43 1.11 10.38
C LEU A 131 -21.91 0.89 10.71
N PRO A 132 -22.86 1.77 10.34
CA PRO A 132 -24.27 1.53 10.60
C PRO A 132 -24.78 0.27 9.90
N GLU A 133 -24.36 0.04 8.65
CA GLU A 133 -24.72 -1.13 7.86
C GLU A 133 -24.13 -2.42 8.46
N LEU A 134 -22.91 -2.35 9.00
CA LEU A 134 -22.31 -3.48 9.69
C LEU A 134 -23.07 -3.81 10.98
N VAL A 135 -23.44 -2.80 11.76
CA VAL A 135 -24.21 -3.00 13.00
C VAL A 135 -25.60 -3.56 12.68
N ASP A 136 -26.26 -3.07 11.63
CA ASP A 136 -27.54 -3.60 11.15
C ASP A 136 -27.42 -5.09 10.81
N TYR A 137 -26.46 -5.44 9.95
CA TYR A 137 -26.22 -6.82 9.55
C TYR A 137 -25.87 -7.75 10.72
N LEU A 138 -25.03 -7.29 11.67
CA LEU A 138 -24.65 -8.11 12.82
C LEU A 138 -25.76 -8.26 13.86
N SER A 139 -26.70 -7.31 13.92
CA SER A 139 -27.81 -7.33 14.87
C SER A 139 -28.96 -8.21 14.40
N ASP A 140 -29.29 -8.16 13.10
CA ASP A 140 -30.33 -8.98 12.49
C ASP A 140 -29.88 -9.46 11.10
N MET A 141 -29.13 -10.56 11.08
CA MET A 141 -28.59 -11.13 9.84
C MET A 141 -29.66 -11.59 8.86
N GLU A 142 -30.86 -11.94 9.34
CA GLU A 142 -31.93 -12.50 8.51
C GLU A 142 -32.75 -11.41 7.81
N HIS A 143 -32.94 -10.26 8.48
CA HIS A 143 -33.75 -9.15 7.95
C HIS A 143 -32.96 -7.91 7.56
N SER A 144 -31.62 -7.94 7.67
CA SER A 144 -30.77 -6.81 7.30
C SER A 144 -30.96 -6.40 5.84
N GLN A 145 -30.95 -5.09 5.62
CA GLN A 145 -31.10 -4.48 4.30
C GLN A 145 -29.76 -4.20 3.61
N THR A 146 -28.65 -4.78 4.10
CA THR A 146 -27.34 -4.64 3.45
C THR A 146 -27.38 -5.17 2.01
N PRO A 147 -26.85 -4.43 1.02
CA PRO A 147 -26.67 -4.94 -0.32
C PRO A 147 -25.85 -6.23 -0.31
N THR A 148 -26.15 -7.14 -1.25
CA THR A 148 -25.44 -8.42 -1.35
C THR A 148 -24.69 -8.51 -2.68
N PHE A 149 -23.52 -9.15 -2.63
CA PHE A 149 -22.81 -9.59 -3.81
C PHE A 149 -23.52 -10.81 -4.39
N LYS A 150 -24.02 -10.69 -5.64
CA LYS A 150 -24.77 -11.74 -6.34
C LYS A 150 -25.94 -12.33 -5.53
N GLY A 151 -26.62 -11.51 -4.74
CA GLY A 151 -27.79 -11.98 -3.97
C GLY A 151 -27.48 -12.89 -2.79
N THR A 152 -26.21 -13.14 -2.46
CA THR A 152 -25.84 -14.21 -1.51
C THR A 152 -24.94 -13.76 -0.38
N PHE A 153 -23.92 -12.95 -0.66
CA PHE A 153 -22.92 -12.58 0.35
C PHE A 153 -23.03 -11.09 0.71
N PRO A 154 -23.15 -10.71 1.99
CA PRO A 154 -23.31 -9.33 2.41
C PRO A 154 -22.13 -8.45 1.99
N MET A 155 -22.40 -7.37 1.28
CA MET A 155 -21.37 -6.49 0.74
C MET A 155 -20.58 -5.80 1.87
N VAL A 156 -21.24 -5.46 2.97
CA VAL A 156 -20.57 -4.84 4.13
C VAL A 156 -19.45 -5.72 4.69
N ILE A 157 -19.61 -7.04 4.70
CA ILE A 157 -18.55 -7.96 5.17
C ILE A 157 -17.38 -7.97 4.19
N ILE A 158 -17.65 -7.95 2.88
CA ILE A 158 -16.60 -7.82 1.85
C ILE A 158 -15.82 -6.52 2.07
N TRP A 159 -16.51 -5.42 2.38
CA TRP A 159 -15.87 -4.14 2.64
C TRP A 159 -14.96 -4.16 3.85
N TYR A 160 -15.39 -4.74 4.97
CA TYR A 160 -14.52 -4.83 6.15
C TYR A 160 -13.31 -5.75 5.95
N ILE A 161 -13.43 -6.82 5.17
CA ILE A 161 -12.28 -7.64 4.74
C ILE A 161 -11.33 -6.79 3.88
N PHE A 162 -11.87 -6.06 2.90
CA PHE A 162 -11.11 -5.16 2.06
C PHE A 162 -10.36 -4.11 2.89
N PHE A 163 -11.03 -3.41 3.82
CA PHE A 163 -10.41 -2.40 4.66
C PHE A 163 -9.27 -2.99 5.50
N LEU A 164 -9.46 -4.18 6.08
CA LEU A 164 -8.44 -4.85 6.86
C LEU A 164 -7.18 -5.11 6.02
N VAL A 165 -7.34 -5.65 4.81
CA VAL A 165 -6.24 -5.94 3.89
C VAL A 165 -5.57 -4.65 3.39
N ALA A 166 -6.37 -3.68 2.95
CA ALA A 166 -5.89 -2.42 2.40
C ALA A 166 -5.09 -1.62 3.43
N ILE A 167 -5.60 -1.49 4.66
CA ILE A 167 -4.91 -0.78 5.75
C ILE A 167 -3.58 -1.45 6.09
N GLN A 168 -3.51 -2.78 6.11
CA GLN A 168 -2.25 -3.50 6.34
C GLN A 168 -1.24 -3.23 5.22
N ILE A 169 -1.65 -3.33 3.95
CA ILE A 169 -0.78 -3.07 2.80
C ILE A 169 -0.25 -1.64 2.84
N HIS A 170 -1.13 -0.65 3.01
CA HIS A 170 -0.74 0.76 3.05
C HIS A 170 0.09 1.10 4.30
N GLY A 171 -0.27 0.55 5.46
CA GLY A 171 0.45 0.73 6.72
C GLY A 171 1.88 0.19 6.65
N PHE A 172 2.07 -1.04 6.15
CA PHE A 172 3.41 -1.58 5.94
C PHE A 172 4.18 -0.82 4.87
N ALA A 173 3.52 -0.35 3.79
CA ALA A 173 4.18 0.45 2.77
C ALA A 173 4.70 1.78 3.34
N MET A 174 3.91 2.44 4.21
CA MET A 174 4.35 3.65 4.92
C MET A 174 5.51 3.35 5.88
N TYR A 175 5.40 2.28 6.67
CA TYR A 175 6.45 1.83 7.60
C TYR A 175 7.79 1.59 6.88
N PHE A 176 7.78 0.79 5.80
CA PHE A 176 9.00 0.52 5.04
C PHE A 176 9.51 1.75 4.29
N SER A 177 8.64 2.66 3.84
CA SER A 177 9.05 3.92 3.22
C SER A 177 9.73 4.87 4.21
N TYR A 178 9.27 4.90 5.45
CA TYR A 178 9.91 5.66 6.53
C TYR A 178 11.33 5.14 6.79
N HIS A 179 11.48 3.82 6.95
CA HIS A 179 12.80 3.22 7.16
C HIS A 179 13.72 3.31 5.95
N LEU A 180 13.18 3.19 4.73
CA LEU A 180 13.93 3.38 3.50
C LEU A 180 14.42 4.82 3.37
N THR A 181 13.59 5.81 3.72
CA THR A 181 13.99 7.22 3.76
C THR A 181 15.16 7.44 4.72
N ALA A 182 15.08 6.87 5.92
CA ALA A 182 16.17 6.94 6.90
C ALA A 182 17.46 6.29 6.40
N SER A 183 17.37 5.21 5.61
CA SER A 183 18.53 4.53 5.03
C SER A 183 19.25 5.35 3.95
N TRP A 184 18.53 6.25 3.26
CA TRP A 184 19.07 7.12 2.21
C TRP A 184 19.62 8.45 2.71
N GLN A 185 19.26 8.84 3.93
CA GLN A 185 19.74 10.08 4.50
C GLN A 185 21.08 9.86 5.23
N PRO A 186 22.00 10.84 5.17
CA PRO A 186 23.23 10.77 5.93
C PRO A 186 22.93 10.72 7.43
N PRO A 187 23.80 10.09 8.23
CA PRO A 187 23.67 10.10 9.68
C PRO A 187 23.49 11.53 10.22
N LYS A 188 22.47 11.74 11.07
CA LYS A 188 22.34 13.01 11.79
C LYS A 188 23.61 13.22 12.62
N LYS A 189 24.29 14.36 12.44
CA LYS A 189 25.40 14.75 13.32
C LYS A 189 24.84 14.80 14.74
N ARG A 190 25.52 14.12 15.68
CA ARG A 190 25.29 14.34 17.10
C ARG A 190 26.10 15.59 17.44
N ASP A 191 25.40 16.65 17.84
CA ASP A 191 26.00 17.84 18.44
C ASP A 191 26.53 17.50 19.84
#